data_AF-A0A1X0RJI6-F1
#
_entry.id   AF-A0A1X0RJI6-F1
#
_cell.length_a   1.000
_cell.length_b   1.000
_cell.length_c   1.000
_cell.angle_alpha   90.00
_cell.angle_beta   90.00
_cell.angle_gamma   90.00
#
_symmetry.space_group_name_H-M   'P 1'
#
loop_
_entity.id
_entity.type
_entity.pdbx_description
1 polymer ?
#
loop_
_entity_poly.entity_id
_entity_poly.type
_entity_poly.pdbx_seq_one_letter_code
_entity_poly.pdbx_strand_id
1 'polypeptide(L)'
;TNTMSSNTNGNHGNGKSGGAIRRGKSSKELLTEEEKRNNHIASEQKRRSMIRSGFKDLTEIVPTLKNINNSKSTVLFKAVDYIKYLEKRNRNLREKIKNLEIRVEVEGRMGVLGRPPQAQNHHVISSSSSTQAALLQHKTQQRQLLELQEKLQHHQKLISQQQKSFNDTNSSSSFWHSEKTKNEYEDVVSA
;
A
#
# COMPACT_ATOMS: atom_id res chain seq x y z
N THR A 1 -41.67 4.62 -41.72
CA THR A 1 -42.79 4.29 -40.82
C THR A 1 -42.44 3.04 -40.04
N ASN A 2 -42.95 2.93 -38.81
CA ASN A 2 -42.80 1.85 -37.81
C ASN A 2 -41.66 1.98 -36.78
N THR A 3 -41.98 2.76 -35.76
CA THR A 3 -41.55 2.66 -34.36
C THR A 3 -42.18 1.43 -33.69
N MET A 4 -41.40 0.59 -33.01
CA MET A 4 -41.92 -0.40 -32.06
C MET A 4 -41.41 -0.11 -30.65
N SER A 5 -42.23 0.62 -29.88
CA SER A 5 -42.12 0.76 -28.43
C SER A 5 -42.58 -0.52 -27.75
N SER A 6 -41.73 -1.10 -26.90
CA SER A 6 -42.11 -2.19 -25.99
C SER A 6 -42.24 -1.62 -24.58
N ASN A 7 -43.49 -1.38 -24.17
CA ASN A 7 -43.87 -0.92 -22.84
C ASN A 7 -44.19 -2.15 -21.96
N THR A 8 -43.34 -2.47 -20.98
CA THR A 8 -43.62 -3.53 -20.00
C THR A 8 -43.99 -2.92 -18.66
N ASN A 9 -45.30 -2.83 -18.42
CA ASN A 9 -45.90 -2.30 -17.21
C ASN A 9 -46.05 -3.45 -16.18
N GLY A 10 -45.19 -3.48 -15.16
CA GLY A 10 -45.20 -4.49 -14.10
C GLY A 10 -45.94 -4.00 -12.84
N ASN A 11 -47.26 -4.12 -12.85
CA ASN A 11 -48.14 -3.90 -11.70
C ASN A 11 -48.11 -5.12 -10.75
N HIS A 12 -47.61 -4.98 -9.52
CA HIS A 12 -47.71 -6.03 -8.48
C HIS A 12 -48.08 -5.44 -7.11
N GLY A 13 -49.33 -5.70 -6.69
CA GLY A 13 -49.65 -6.27 -5.38
C GLY A 13 -49.73 -5.35 -4.16
N ASN A 14 -50.90 -4.72 -3.98
CA ASN A 14 -51.32 -4.13 -2.70
C ASN A 14 -51.90 -5.24 -1.79
N GLY A 15 -51.30 -5.44 -0.60
CA GLY A 15 -51.80 -6.33 0.44
C GLY A 15 -51.98 -5.56 1.76
N LYS A 16 -53.21 -5.51 2.27
CA LYS A 16 -53.65 -4.64 3.36
C LYS A 16 -54.27 -5.48 4.49
N SER A 17 -53.64 -5.50 5.66
CA SER A 17 -54.19 -5.82 7.01
C SER A 17 -53.01 -5.86 7.99
N GLY A 18 -52.91 -5.21 9.14
CA GLY A 18 -53.89 -4.67 10.07
C GLY A 18 -53.45 -5.12 11.48
N GLY A 19 -53.09 -4.19 12.39
CA GLY A 19 -53.02 -4.50 13.83
C GLY A 19 -51.78 -3.99 14.61
N ALA A 20 -52.09 -3.16 15.62
CA ALA A 20 -51.38 -2.95 16.89
C ALA A 20 -50.15 -2.02 16.97
N ILE A 21 -50.45 -0.83 17.49
CA ILE A 21 -49.64 0.13 18.23
C ILE A 21 -48.39 -0.48 18.89
N ARG A 22 -47.20 -0.07 18.42
CA ARG A 22 -45.97 -0.01 19.24
C ARG A 22 -45.35 1.37 19.09
N ARG A 23 -45.55 2.21 20.11
CA ARG A 23 -44.75 3.43 20.33
C ARG A 23 -43.32 2.99 20.64
N GLY A 24 -42.33 3.54 19.95
CA GLY A 24 -40.92 3.34 20.29
C GLY A 24 -39.97 2.92 19.16
N LYS A 25 -39.96 3.65 18.05
CA LYS A 25 -38.74 3.91 17.28
C LYS A 25 -39.05 5.14 16.43
N SER A 26 -38.25 6.19 16.52
CA SER A 26 -38.23 7.22 15.50
C SER A 26 -38.14 6.51 14.16
N SER A 27 -39.24 6.52 13.43
CA SER A 27 -39.33 6.01 12.08
C SER A 27 -38.27 6.77 11.31
N LYS A 28 -37.14 6.12 11.07
CA LYS A 28 -36.23 6.49 9.99
C LYS A 28 -37.13 6.85 8.82
N GLU A 29 -37.12 8.10 8.42
CA GLU A 29 -37.88 8.54 7.26
C GLU A 29 -37.56 7.55 6.14
N LEU A 30 -38.60 6.79 5.76
CA LEU A 30 -38.51 5.95 4.60
C LEU A 30 -38.17 6.90 3.47
N LEU A 31 -36.97 6.76 2.90
CA LEU A 31 -36.51 7.57 1.78
C LEU A 31 -37.68 7.75 0.82
N THR A 32 -38.03 8.99 0.53
CA THR A 32 -39.08 9.32 -0.43
C THR A 32 -38.81 8.60 -1.75
N GLU A 33 -39.85 8.35 -2.54
CA GLU A 33 -39.66 7.68 -3.84
C GLU A 33 -38.71 8.46 -4.76
N GLU A 34 -38.65 9.79 -4.60
CA GLU A 34 -37.68 10.65 -5.26
C GLU A 34 -36.26 10.45 -4.71
N GLU A 35 -36.07 10.41 -3.39
CA GLU A 35 -34.77 10.12 -2.78
C GLU A 35 -34.25 8.73 -3.14
N LYS A 36 -35.12 7.71 -3.18
CA LYS A 36 -34.75 6.35 -3.62
C LYS A 36 -34.27 6.36 -5.07
N ARG A 37 -34.98 7.05 -5.96
CA ARG A 37 -34.59 7.21 -7.37
C ARG A 37 -33.23 7.91 -7.49
N ASN A 38 -33.05 9.01 -6.76
CA ASN A 38 -31.81 9.79 -6.76
C ASN A 38 -30.64 8.96 -6.21
N ASN A 39 -30.85 8.25 -5.10
CA ASN A 39 -29.84 7.37 -4.52
C ASN A 39 -29.47 6.20 -5.45
N HIS A 40 -30.45 5.62 -6.13
CA HIS A 40 -30.20 4.57 -7.13
C HIS A 40 -29.34 5.09 -8.29
N ILE A 41 -29.66 6.26 -8.85
CA ILE A 41 -28.87 6.90 -9.91
C ILE A 41 -27.44 7.18 -9.43
N ALA A 42 -27.30 7.76 -8.23
CA ALA A 42 -26.00 8.08 -7.64
C ALA A 42 -25.14 6.83 -7.41
N SER A 43 -25.74 5.77 -6.84
CA SER A 43 -25.07 4.49 -6.58
C SER A 43 -24.61 3.82 -7.86
N GLU A 44 -25.44 3.82 -8.91
CA GLU A 44 -25.07 3.25 -10.20
C GLU A 44 -24.01 4.09 -10.92
N GLN A 45 -24.07 5.42 -10.84
CA GLN A 45 -23.02 6.28 -11.38
C GLN A 45 -21.68 6.03 -10.69
N LYS A 46 -21.67 5.90 -9.36
CA LYS A 46 -20.48 5.52 -8.59
C LYS A 46 -19.95 4.16 -9.02
N ARG A 47 -20.83 3.15 -9.14
CA ARG A 47 -20.47 1.81 -9.63
C ARG A 47 -19.82 1.87 -11.02
N ARG A 48 -20.43 2.58 -11.96
CA ARG A 48 -19.90 2.75 -13.33
C ARG A 48 -18.58 3.53 -13.35
N SER A 49 -18.39 4.49 -12.45
CA SER A 49 -17.13 5.22 -12.31
C SER A 49 -16.00 4.30 -11.84
N MET A 50 -16.24 3.48 -10.81
CA MET A 50 -15.28 2.50 -10.32
C MET A 50 -14.87 1.50 -11.41
N ILE A 51 -15.84 0.99 -12.18
CA ILE A 51 -15.55 0.09 -13.32
C ILE A 51 -14.69 0.79 -14.37
N ARG A 52 -14.97 2.06 -14.71
CA ARG A 52 -14.15 2.80 -15.67
C ARG A 52 -12.73 3.01 -15.18
N SER A 53 -12.55 3.36 -13.91
CA SER A 53 -11.22 3.48 -13.31
C SER A 53 -10.46 2.16 -13.38
N GLY A 54 -11.08 1.04 -12.98
CA GLY A 54 -10.44 -0.28 -13.05
C GLY A 54 -10.05 -0.69 -14.47
N PHE A 55 -10.85 -0.33 -15.49
CA PHE A 55 -10.47 -0.53 -16.89
C PHE A 55 -9.27 0.33 -17.31
N LYS A 56 -9.20 1.58 -16.84
CA LYS A 56 -8.05 2.45 -17.10
C LYS A 56 -6.78 1.87 -16.48
N ASP A 57 -6.83 1.48 -15.21
CA ASP A 57 -5.70 0.86 -14.51
C ASP A 57 -5.24 -0.42 -15.23
N LEU A 58 -6.18 -1.24 -15.69
CA LEU A 58 -5.89 -2.44 -16.46
C LEU A 58 -5.14 -2.12 -17.78
N THR A 59 -5.55 -1.08 -18.50
CA THR A 59 -4.87 -0.66 -19.74
C THR A 59 -3.48 -0.09 -19.50
N GLU A 60 -3.24 0.51 -18.32
CA GLU A 60 -1.92 1.04 -17.94
C GLU A 60 -0.95 -0.09 -17.55
N ILE A 61 -1.43 -1.15 -16.91
CA ILE A 61 -0.58 -2.27 -16.47
C ILE A 61 -0.21 -3.19 -17.64
N VAL A 62 -1.12 -3.39 -18.60
CA VAL A 62 -0.90 -4.29 -19.74
C VAL A 62 -0.14 -3.55 -20.86
N PRO A 63 1.11 -3.91 -21.17
CA PRO A 63 1.95 -3.15 -22.10
C PRO A 63 1.36 -3.01 -23.51
N THR A 64 0.61 -4.02 -23.97
CA THR A 64 0.00 -4.07 -25.31
C THR A 64 -1.28 -3.24 -25.45
N LEU A 65 -1.74 -2.65 -24.35
CA LEU A 65 -2.96 -1.82 -24.29
C LEU A 65 -2.66 -0.33 -24.05
N LYS A 66 -1.40 0.03 -23.77
CA LYS A 66 -0.99 1.41 -23.49
C LYS A 66 -1.24 2.32 -24.70
N ASN A 67 -1.72 3.53 -24.42
CA ASN A 67 -1.85 4.63 -25.38
C ASN A 67 -2.78 4.37 -26.59
N ILE A 68 -3.63 3.33 -26.52
CA ILE A 68 -4.59 3.00 -27.58
C ILE A 68 -5.98 2.80 -26.96
N ASN A 69 -6.99 3.43 -27.58
CA ASN A 69 -8.39 3.21 -27.24
C ASN A 69 -8.81 1.82 -27.73
N ASN A 70 -8.72 0.83 -26.85
CA ASN A 70 -9.11 -0.55 -27.13
C ASN A 70 -10.56 -0.80 -26.73
N SER A 71 -11.26 -1.69 -27.45
CA SER A 71 -12.59 -2.14 -27.04
C SER A 71 -12.54 -2.87 -25.69
N LYS A 72 -13.62 -2.85 -24.91
CA LYS A 72 -13.69 -3.55 -23.62
C LYS A 72 -13.35 -5.04 -23.75
N SER A 73 -13.86 -5.69 -24.80
CA SER A 73 -13.58 -7.10 -25.07
C SER A 73 -12.10 -7.32 -25.37
N THR A 74 -11.50 -6.47 -26.21
CA THR A 74 -10.07 -6.52 -26.53
C THR A 74 -9.18 -6.34 -25.30
N VAL A 75 -9.54 -5.43 -24.40
CA VAL A 75 -8.85 -5.21 -23.13
C VAL A 75 -8.85 -6.50 -22.29
N LEU A 76 -10.01 -7.14 -22.14
CA LEU A 76 -10.13 -8.39 -21.37
C LEU A 76 -9.30 -9.52 -21.98
N PHE A 77 -9.38 -9.74 -23.30
CA PHE A 77 -8.59 -10.78 -23.96
C PHE A 77 -7.09 -10.55 -23.82
N LYS A 78 -6.60 -9.34 -24.10
CA LYS A 78 -5.18 -8.99 -23.96
C LYS A 78 -4.69 -9.09 -22.52
N ALA A 79 -5.54 -8.80 -21.53
CA ALA A 79 -5.21 -8.99 -20.12
C ALA A 79 -4.98 -10.47 -19.79
N VAL A 80 -5.87 -11.36 -20.26
CA VAL A 80 -5.70 -12.82 -20.07
C VAL A 80 -4.41 -13.31 -20.73
N ASP A 81 -4.13 -12.88 -21.97
CA ASP A 81 -2.90 -13.24 -22.67
C ASP A 81 -1.66 -12.76 -21.93
N TYR A 82 -1.71 -11.55 -21.35
CA TYR A 82 -0.62 -11.00 -20.57
C TYR A 82 -0.39 -11.78 -19.27
N ILE A 83 -1.45 -12.21 -18.58
CA ILE A 83 -1.33 -13.10 -17.40
C ILE A 83 -0.62 -14.40 -17.78
N LYS A 84 -1.07 -15.08 -18.85
CA LYS A 84 -0.44 -16.31 -19.34
C LYS A 84 1.03 -16.11 -19.70
N TYR A 85 1.36 -14.98 -20.33
CA TYR A 85 2.74 -14.60 -20.63
C TYR A 85 3.58 -14.43 -19.36
N LEU A 86 3.07 -13.71 -18.35
CA LEU A 86 3.77 -13.50 -17.07
C LEU A 86 3.99 -14.82 -16.33
N GLU A 87 3.00 -15.71 -16.30
CA GLU A 87 3.15 -17.05 -15.70
C GLU A 87 4.26 -17.86 -16.38
N LYS A 88 4.28 -17.89 -17.72
CA LYS A 88 5.34 -18.57 -18.49
C LYS A 88 6.71 -17.95 -18.21
N ARG A 89 6.80 -16.61 -18.22
CA ARG A 89 8.04 -15.90 -17.92
C ARG A 89 8.53 -16.17 -16.49
N ASN A 90 7.63 -16.21 -15.52
CA ASN A 90 7.95 -16.51 -14.12
C ASN A 90 8.45 -17.95 -13.95
N ARG A 91 7.83 -18.93 -14.63
CA ARG A 91 8.33 -20.32 -14.64
C ARG A 91 9.76 -20.39 -15.18
N ASN A 92 10.02 -19.79 -16.34
CA ASN A 92 11.35 -19.77 -16.95
C ASN A 92 12.40 -19.09 -16.04
N LEU A 93 12.03 -18.02 -15.34
CA LEU A 93 12.94 -17.35 -14.41
C LEU A 93 13.24 -18.22 -13.18
N ARG A 94 12.25 -18.93 -12.64
CA ARG A 94 12.44 -19.88 -11.53
C ARG A 94 13.35 -21.05 -11.93
N GLU A 95 13.20 -21.58 -13.14
CA GLU A 95 14.10 -22.60 -13.68
C GLU A 95 15.53 -22.09 -13.84
N LYS A 96 15.71 -20.86 -14.34
CA LYS A 96 17.04 -20.23 -14.44
C LYS A 96 17.69 -20.06 -13.07
N ILE A 97 16.93 -19.60 -12.07
CA ILE A 97 17.42 -19.48 -10.69
C ILE A 97 17.86 -20.84 -10.18
N LYS A 98 17.03 -21.88 -10.30
CA LYS A 98 17.37 -23.25 -9.88
C LYS A 98 18.64 -23.77 -10.57
N ASN A 99 18.78 -23.56 -11.87
CA ASN A 99 19.96 -23.99 -12.61
C ASN A 99 21.23 -23.23 -12.17
N LEU A 100 21.12 -21.95 -11.87
CA LEU A 100 22.23 -21.15 -11.34
C LEU A 100 22.61 -21.56 -9.92
N GLU A 101 21.63 -21.85 -9.06
CA GLU A 101 21.86 -22.37 -7.70
C GLU A 101 22.63 -23.70 -7.74
N ILE A 102 22.23 -24.63 -8.62
CA ILE A 102 22.95 -25.89 -8.83
C ILE A 102 24.39 -25.63 -9.28
N ARG A 103 24.61 -24.69 -10.21
CA ARG A 103 25.97 -24.34 -10.67
C ARG A 103 26.83 -23.79 -9.55
N VAL A 104 26.27 -22.91 -8.71
CA VAL A 104 26.97 -22.37 -7.54
C VAL A 104 27.28 -23.47 -6.53
N GLU A 105 26.37 -24.41 -6.29
CA GLU A 105 26.62 -25.55 -5.40
C GLU A 105 27.72 -26.47 -5.95
N VAL A 106 27.73 -26.74 -7.26
CA VAL A 106 28.75 -27.55 -7.92
C VAL A 106 30.12 -26.88 -7.88
N GLU A 107 30.21 -25.58 -8.17
CA GLU A 107 31.45 -24.81 -8.02
C GLU A 107 31.95 -24.80 -6.57
N GLY A 108 31.04 -24.69 -5.60
CA GLY A 108 31.36 -24.78 -4.17
C GLY A 108 31.90 -26.15 -3.74
N ARG A 109 31.41 -27.25 -4.33
CA ARG A 109 31.89 -28.61 -4.05
C ARG A 109 33.17 -28.98 -4.79
N MET A 110 33.39 -28.45 -6.00
CA MET A 110 34.62 -28.67 -6.76
C MET A 110 35.85 -27.95 -6.15
N GLY A 111 35.65 -26.94 -5.30
CA GLY A 111 36.73 -26.25 -4.59
C GLY A 111 37.37 -27.03 -3.42
N VAL A 112 36.82 -28.18 -3.00
CA VAL A 112 37.26 -28.89 -1.78
C VAL A 112 38.09 -30.16 -2.06
N LEU A 113 38.05 -30.74 -3.27
CA LEU A 113 38.68 -32.05 -3.55
C LEU A 113 39.93 -32.01 -4.45
N GLY A 114 40.55 -30.83 -4.65
CA GLY A 114 41.60 -30.65 -5.66
C GLY A 114 43.00 -30.25 -5.18
N ARG A 115 43.30 -30.19 -3.87
CA ARG A 115 44.62 -29.72 -3.39
C ARG A 115 45.39 -30.79 -2.62
N PRO A 116 46.30 -31.55 -3.28
CA PRO A 116 47.28 -32.36 -2.57
C PRO A 116 48.31 -31.44 -1.89
N PRO A 117 48.82 -31.80 -0.69
CA PRO A 117 49.91 -31.08 -0.06
C PRO A 117 51.22 -31.57 -0.67
N GLN A 118 51.70 -30.89 -1.71
CA GLN A 118 53.08 -31.05 -2.14
C GLN A 118 53.82 -29.73 -1.91
N ALA A 119 54.62 -29.76 -0.85
CA ALA A 119 55.76 -28.89 -0.71
C ALA A 119 56.67 -29.09 -1.92
N GLN A 120 57.01 -28.00 -2.62
CA GLN A 120 58.36 -27.60 -3.01
C GLN A 120 58.30 -26.48 -4.06
N ASN A 121 58.98 -25.38 -3.71
CA ASN A 121 59.43 -24.23 -4.50
C ASN A 121 59.10 -24.20 -6.00
N HIS A 122 58.20 -23.29 -6.40
CA HIS A 122 58.29 -22.60 -7.68
C HIS A 122 57.92 -21.12 -7.56
N HIS A 123 58.77 -20.30 -8.16
CA HIS A 123 58.75 -18.84 -8.23
C HIS A 123 57.51 -18.35 -8.99
N VAL A 124 56.60 -17.60 -8.35
CA VAL A 124 55.48 -16.94 -9.04
C VAL A 124 55.17 -15.57 -8.42
N ILE A 125 55.66 -14.54 -9.11
CA ILE A 125 55.08 -13.21 -9.38
C ILE A 125 54.18 -12.59 -8.30
N SER A 126 54.65 -11.47 -7.77
CA SER A 126 53.97 -10.55 -6.86
C SER A 126 52.65 -10.00 -7.41
N SER A 127 51.52 -10.38 -6.81
CA SER A 127 50.26 -9.63 -6.97
C SER A 127 49.27 -9.75 -5.80
N SER A 128 49.74 -10.05 -4.58
CA SER A 128 48.87 -10.24 -3.40
C SER A 128 48.60 -8.99 -2.55
N SER A 129 49.18 -7.82 -2.88
CA SER A 129 49.01 -6.62 -2.06
C SER A 129 47.66 -5.91 -2.25
N SER A 130 47.04 -5.99 -3.44
CA SER A 130 45.87 -5.17 -3.77
C SER A 130 44.56 -5.71 -3.19
N THR A 131 44.37 -7.03 -3.17
CA THR A 131 43.14 -7.66 -2.68
C THR A 131 43.03 -7.60 -1.16
N GLN A 132 44.14 -7.79 -0.44
CA GLN A 132 44.17 -7.67 1.02
C GLN A 132 43.95 -6.23 1.48
N ALA A 133 44.55 -5.26 0.77
CA ALA A 133 44.32 -3.84 1.02
C ALA A 133 42.86 -3.43 0.77
N ALA A 134 42.26 -3.91 -0.34
CA ALA A 134 40.86 -3.66 -0.66
C ALA A 134 39.89 -4.23 0.41
N LEU A 135 40.18 -5.43 0.94
CA LEU A 135 39.36 -6.04 1.99
C LEU A 135 39.43 -5.26 3.31
N LEU A 136 40.63 -4.81 3.70
CA LEU A 136 40.84 -3.98 4.88
C LEU A 136 40.16 -2.62 4.74
N GLN A 137 40.25 -2.01 3.55
CA GLN A 137 39.57 -0.75 3.24
C GLN A 137 38.05 -0.92 3.33
N HIS A 138 37.49 -1.98 2.74
CA HIS A 138 36.06 -2.27 2.82
C HIS A 138 35.58 -2.47 4.27
N LYS A 139 36.33 -3.21 5.09
CA LYS A 139 36.02 -3.40 6.51
C LYS A 139 36.10 -2.09 7.30
N THR A 140 37.00 -1.20 6.92
CA THR A 140 37.13 0.14 7.51
C THR A 140 35.93 1.02 7.14
N GLN A 141 35.53 1.01 5.87
CA GLN A 141 34.33 1.72 5.39
C GLN A 141 33.06 1.24 6.10
N GLN A 142 32.90 -0.07 6.32
CA GLN A 142 31.75 -0.60 7.06
C GLN A 142 31.68 -0.09 8.51
N ARG A 143 32.83 0.01 9.19
CA ARG A 143 32.89 0.57 10.54
C ARG A 143 32.49 2.05 10.58
N GLN A 144 32.96 2.84 9.62
CA GLN A 144 32.61 4.25 9.51
C GLN A 144 31.09 4.45 9.30
N LEU A 145 30.46 3.60 8.47
CA LEU A 145 29.01 3.66 8.26
C LEU A 145 28.21 3.35 9.52
N LEU A 146 28.64 2.36 10.31
CA LEU A 146 27.99 2.03 11.58
C LEU A 146 28.10 3.18 12.59
N GLU A 147 29.27 3.82 12.68
CA GLU A 147 29.47 4.97 13.57
C GLU A 147 28.58 6.16 13.16
N LEU A 148 28.42 6.42 11.86
CA LEU A 148 27.51 7.45 11.36
C LEU A 148 26.04 7.14 11.70
N GLN A 149 25.64 5.86 11.61
CA GLN A 149 24.29 5.44 11.99
C GLN A 149 24.03 5.65 13.48
N GLU A 150 25.01 5.34 14.34
CA GLU A 150 24.93 5.57 15.78
C GLU A 150 24.81 7.06 16.11
N LYS A 151 25.61 7.91 15.46
CA LYS A 151 25.53 9.38 15.62
C LYS A 151 24.16 9.92 15.21
N LEU A 152 23.60 9.44 14.10
CA LEU A 152 22.26 9.83 13.65
C LEU A 152 21.19 9.40 14.66
N GLN A 153 21.26 8.18 15.20
CA GLN A 153 20.33 7.71 16.22
C GLN A 153 20.44 8.56 17.50
N HIS A 154 21.66 8.87 17.94
CA HIS A 154 21.89 9.69 19.11
C HIS A 154 21.32 11.10 18.93
N HIS A 155 21.56 11.72 17.77
CA HIS A 155 21.03 13.04 17.46
C HIS A 155 19.49 13.05 17.45
N GLN A 156 18.87 12.02 16.85
CA GLN A 156 17.42 11.90 16.81
C GLN A 156 16.82 11.72 18.21
N LYS A 157 17.53 11.02 19.10
CA LYS A 157 17.16 10.91 20.53
C LYS A 157 17.25 12.25 21.25
N LEU A 158 18.28 13.06 20.98
CA LEU A 158 18.40 14.41 21.55
C LEU A 158 17.28 15.33 21.06
N ILE A 159 16.96 15.30 19.75
CA ILE A 159 15.80 16.03 19.21
C ILE A 159 14.51 15.61 19.92
N SER A 160 14.30 14.29 20.08
CA SER A 160 13.11 13.77 20.77
C SER A 160 13.05 14.22 22.24
N GLN A 161 14.19 14.23 22.95
CA GLN A 161 14.27 14.71 24.32
C GLN A 161 14.00 16.21 24.42
N GLN A 162 14.51 17.01 23.47
CA GLN A 162 14.26 18.45 23.41
C GLN A 162 12.77 18.74 23.16
N GLN A 163 12.12 18.02 22.23
CA GLN A 163 10.68 18.14 22.01
C GLN A 163 9.87 17.77 23.25
N LYS A 164 10.29 16.72 23.98
CA LYS A 164 9.63 16.34 25.25
C LYS A 164 9.76 17.45 26.30
N SER A 165 10.95 18.01 26.48
CA SER A 165 11.16 19.15 27.40
C SER A 165 10.38 20.40 27.01
N PHE A 166 10.20 20.66 25.70
CA PHE A 166 9.41 21.78 25.18
C PHE A 166 7.89 21.56 25.36
N ASN A 167 7.42 20.31 25.31
CA ASN A 167 6.04 19.98 25.61
C ASN A 167 5.74 20.05 27.11
N ASP A 168 6.68 19.66 27.97
CA ASP A 168 6.53 19.75 29.43
C ASP A 168 6.48 21.21 29.92
N THR A 169 7.27 22.12 29.33
CA THR A 169 7.19 23.57 29.64
C THR A 169 5.88 24.20 29.15
N ASN A 170 5.35 23.77 28.00
CA ASN A 170 4.07 24.26 27.49
C ASN A 170 2.87 23.72 28.31
N SER A 171 2.99 22.52 28.87
CA SER A 171 1.99 21.95 29.78
C SER A 171 1.99 22.64 31.16
N SER A 172 3.13 23.12 31.66
CA SER A 172 3.18 23.94 32.88
C SER A 172 2.77 25.41 32.66
N SER A 173 2.96 25.97 31.45
CA SER A 173 2.49 27.33 31.12
C SER A 173 0.96 27.43 30.96
N SER A 174 0.30 26.33 30.62
CA SER A 174 -1.15 26.30 30.37
C SER A 174 -2.01 26.18 31.65
N PHE A 175 -1.39 25.93 32.81
CA PHE A 175 -2.11 25.74 34.08
C PHE A 175 -2.48 27.07 34.78
N TRP A 176 -1.77 28.18 34.51
CA TRP A 176 -1.99 29.46 35.22
C TRP A 176 -2.96 30.45 34.55
N HIS A 177 -3.64 30.08 33.45
CA HIS A 177 -4.54 31.00 32.73
C HIS A 177 -6.03 30.63 32.79
N SER A 178 -6.44 29.65 33.60
CA SER A 178 -7.83 29.15 33.60
C SER A 178 -8.56 29.25 34.95
N GLU A 179 -8.20 30.20 35.81
CA GLU A 179 -8.80 30.32 37.16
C GLU A 179 -9.22 31.75 37.54
N LYS A 180 -9.63 32.58 36.56
CA LYS A 180 -10.11 33.95 36.86
C LYS A 180 -11.39 34.42 36.21
N THR A 181 -12.22 33.53 35.65
CA THR A 181 -13.55 33.92 35.17
C THR A 181 -14.58 32.83 35.41
N LYS A 182 -15.17 32.81 36.61
CA LYS A 182 -16.53 32.30 36.91
C LYS A 182 -16.76 32.35 38.44
N ASN A 183 -16.95 33.57 38.95
CA ASN A 183 -17.60 33.84 40.23
C ASN A 183 -18.19 35.25 40.13
N GLU A 184 -19.22 35.40 39.30
CA GLU A 184 -20.10 36.57 39.34
C GLU A 184 -21.39 36.25 38.57
N TYR A 185 -22.19 35.35 39.13
CA TYR A 185 -23.63 35.25 38.87
C TYR A 185 -24.21 34.55 40.09
N GLU A 186 -24.80 35.36 40.97
CA GLU A 186 -25.81 35.07 42.02
C GLU A 186 -25.62 36.13 43.11
N ASP A 187 -25.94 37.39 42.82
CA ASP A 187 -26.70 38.22 43.75
C ASP A 187 -27.17 39.51 43.06
N VAL A 188 -28.34 40.00 43.48
CA VAL A 188 -29.01 41.28 43.12
C VAL A 188 -29.50 41.49 41.67
N VAL A 189 -30.78 41.19 41.40
CA VAL A 189 -31.91 42.14 41.50
C VAL A 189 -33.21 41.40 41.12
N SER A 190 -33.89 40.85 42.14
CA SER A 190 -35.33 41.01 42.27
C SER A 190 -35.57 42.26 43.12
N ALA A 191 -35.98 43.35 42.48
CA ALA A 191 -36.73 44.47 43.04
C ALA A 191 -37.08 45.43 41.88
#